data_AF-A0A0A9ZE47-F1
#
_entry.id   AF-A0A0A9ZE47-F1
#
_cell.length_a   1.000
_cell.length_b   1.000
_cell.length_c   1.000
_cell.angle_alpha   90.00
_cell.angle_beta   90.00
_cell.angle_gamma   90.00
#
_symmetry.space_group_name_H-M   'P 1'
#
loop_
_entity.id
_entity.type
_entity.pdbx_description
1 polymer ?
#
loop_
_entity_poly.entity_id
_entity_poly.type
_entity_poly.pdbx_seq_one_letter_code
_entity_poly.pdbx_strand_id
1 'polypeptide(L)'
;QSSRSLSLPDADKLAQASRVLLVVSIFISHPLQLYMAFDIVWNEFLRPKVTTNILLIEYTVRTTLVIFTVVFAMIIPHLDLFISLVGALCLSTLGLTFPSTIHLFTHWYDESSNKNFLWSIKNYVIIVIGCLALVFGTTKSIKDIIETV
;
A
#
# COMPACT_ATOMS: atom_id res chain seq x y z
N GLN A 1 6.14 17.08 13.59
CA GLN A 1 7.59 17.20 13.27
C GLN A 1 7.92 16.21 12.14
N SER A 2 7.53 16.52 10.90
CA SER A 2 7.69 15.62 9.72
C SER A 2 7.74 16.41 8.41
N SER A 3 8.89 17.02 8.10
CA SER A 3 9.46 17.13 6.75
C SER A 3 10.68 18.03 6.79
N ARG A 4 11.85 17.42 7.08
CA ARG A 4 13.16 18.08 7.01
C ARG A 4 13.57 18.50 5.58
N SER A 5 12.77 18.17 4.56
CA SER A 5 12.89 18.66 3.19
C SER A 5 12.07 19.94 2.91
N LEU A 6 11.08 20.26 3.75
CA LEU A 6 10.20 21.42 3.58
C LEU A 6 10.62 22.62 4.45
N SER A 7 11.50 22.41 5.44
CA SER A 7 12.07 23.45 6.31
C SER A 7 13.53 23.79 5.99
N LEU A 8 13.94 23.71 4.72
CA LEU A 8 15.21 24.31 4.30
C LEU A 8 14.91 25.76 3.90
N PRO A 9 15.71 26.75 4.37
CA PRO A 9 15.58 28.13 3.92
C PRO A 9 15.55 28.15 2.39
N ASP A 10 14.58 28.87 1.81
CA ASP A 10 14.27 28.89 0.37
C ASP A 10 15.42 29.41 -0.54
N ALA A 11 16.64 29.54 -0.03
CA ALA A 11 17.82 30.03 -0.71
C ALA A 11 18.81 28.92 -1.17
N ASP A 12 18.69 27.67 -0.68
CA ASP A 12 19.60 26.59 -1.06
C ASP A 12 19.16 25.88 -2.34
N LYS A 13 19.90 26.11 -3.44
CA LYS A 13 19.66 25.50 -4.77
C LYS A 13 19.53 23.97 -4.75
N LEU A 14 20.13 23.30 -3.77
CA LEU A 14 20.05 21.85 -3.57
C LEU A 14 18.67 21.37 -3.10
N ALA A 15 17.98 22.15 -2.25
CA ALA A 15 16.64 21.82 -1.76
C ALA A 15 15.62 21.89 -2.91
N GLN A 16 15.73 22.91 -3.75
CA GLN A 16 14.87 23.07 -4.92
C GLN A 16 15.12 21.96 -5.96
N ALA A 17 16.38 21.58 -6.19
CA ALA A 17 16.71 20.46 -7.08
C ALA A 17 16.07 19.14 -6.62
N SER A 18 16.12 18.81 -5.33
CA SER A 18 15.50 17.58 -4.81
C SER A 18 13.97 17.59 -4.91
N ARG A 19 13.31 18.73 -4.67
CA ARG A 19 11.85 18.87 -4.88
C ARG A 19 11.46 18.62 -6.33
N VAL A 20 12.19 19.19 -7.29
CA VAL A 20 11.93 18.97 -8.72
C VAL A 20 12.13 17.50 -9.10
N LEU A 21 13.22 16.87 -8.64
CA LEU A 21 13.47 15.45 -8.89
C LEU A 21 12.38 14.54 -8.30
N LEU A 22 11.86 14.86 -7.11
CA LEU A 22 10.76 14.12 -6.49
C LEU A 22 9.47 14.24 -7.33
N VAL A 23 9.12 15.44 -7.79
CA VAL A 23 7.94 15.64 -8.64
C VAL A 23 8.06 14.88 -9.95
N VAL A 24 9.23 14.92 -10.60
CA VAL A 24 9.50 14.15 -11.83
C VAL A 24 9.40 12.64 -11.57
N SER A 25 9.96 12.16 -10.46
CA SER A 25 9.89 10.74 -10.10
C SER A 25 8.45 10.26 -9.86
N ILE A 26 7.64 11.05 -9.14
CA ILE A 26 6.22 10.74 -8.90
C ILE A 26 5.43 10.77 -10.20
N PHE A 27 5.67 11.77 -11.07
CA PHE A 27 5.01 11.89 -12.37
C PHE A 27 5.28 10.68 -13.27
N ILE A 28 6.51 10.15 -13.27
CA ILE A 28 6.87 8.96 -14.06
C ILE A 28 6.28 7.68 -13.43
N SER A 29 6.25 7.59 -12.09
CA SER A 29 5.83 6.37 -11.39
C SER A 29 4.31 6.18 -11.37
N HIS A 30 3.54 7.27 -11.31
CA HIS A 30 2.09 7.21 -11.17
C HIS A 30 1.36 6.49 -12.33
N PRO A 31 1.68 6.72 -13.61
CA PRO A 31 1.11 5.94 -14.72
C PRO A 31 1.39 4.44 -14.62
N LEU A 32 2.58 4.07 -14.13
CA LEU A 32 2.98 2.67 -13.99
C LEU A 32 2.19 1.97 -12.89
N GLN A 33 1.92 2.66 -11.78
CA GLN A 33 1.08 2.14 -10.70
C GLN A 33 -0.38 1.99 -11.14
N LEU A 34 -0.92 2.97 -11.87
CA LEU A 34 -2.27 2.89 -12.42
C LEU A 34 -2.44 1.78 -13.46
N TYR A 35 -1.39 1.46 -14.22
CA TYR A 35 -1.42 0.34 -15.16
C TYR A 35 -1.64 -0.99 -14.44
N MET A 36 -0.94 -1.23 -13.32
CA MET A 36 -1.12 -2.46 -12.54
C MET A 36 -2.53 -2.55 -11.93
N ALA A 37 -3.06 -1.45 -11.39
CA ALA A 37 -4.43 -1.41 -10.88
C ALA A 37 -5.46 -1.67 -11.99
N PHE A 38 -5.25 -1.08 -13.17
CA PHE A 38 -6.10 -1.31 -14.32
C PHE A 38 -6.04 -2.75 -14.80
N ASP A 39 -4.86 -3.36 -14.90
CA ASP A 39 -4.68 -4.73 -15.35
C ASP A 39 -5.40 -5.74 -14.45
N ILE A 40 -5.30 -5.58 -13.12
CA ILE A 40 -6.02 -6.42 -12.16
C ILE A 40 -7.54 -6.27 -12.34
N VAL A 41 -8.05 -5.04 -12.35
CA VAL A 41 -9.51 -4.81 -12.49
C VAL A 41 -10.02 -5.30 -13.84
N TRP A 42 -9.29 -5.01 -14.91
CA TRP A 42 -9.71 -5.31 -16.27
C TRP A 42 -9.60 -6.80 -16.57
N ASN A 43 -8.42 -7.38 -16.41
CA ASN A 43 -8.12 -8.75 -16.85
C ASN A 43 -8.70 -9.80 -15.89
N GLU A 44 -8.70 -9.54 -14.58
CA GLU A 44 -9.13 -10.52 -13.57
C GLU A 44 -10.63 -10.44 -13.28
N PHE A 45 -11.21 -9.24 -13.20
CA PHE A 45 -12.62 -9.06 -12.83
C PHE A 45 -13.56 -8.83 -14.02
N LEU A 46 -13.19 -7.99 -14.99
CA LEU A 46 -14.12 -7.51 -16.01
C LEU A 46 -14.08 -8.33 -17.31
N ARG A 47 -12.89 -8.75 -17.76
CA ARG A 47 -12.70 -9.56 -18.96
C ARG A 47 -13.55 -10.83 -19.01
N PRO A 48 -13.74 -11.61 -17.92
CA PRO A 48 -14.62 -12.78 -17.96
C PRO A 48 -16.12 -12.42 -17.92
N LYS A 49 -16.50 -11.19 -17.55
CA LYS A 49 -17.88 -10.80 -17.25
C LYS A 49 -18.50 -9.89 -18.31
N VAL A 50 -17.71 -9.36 -19.24
CA VAL A 50 -18.13 -8.36 -20.22
C VAL A 50 -17.95 -8.90 -21.64
N THR A 51 -19.07 -9.06 -22.37
CA THR A 51 -19.10 -9.54 -23.76
C THR A 51 -19.57 -8.48 -24.76
N THR A 52 -19.99 -7.29 -24.31
CA THR A 52 -20.50 -6.21 -25.18
C THR A 52 -19.99 -4.85 -24.69
N ASN A 53 -19.69 -3.92 -25.62
CA ASN A 53 -19.20 -2.55 -25.35
C ASN A 53 -17.90 -2.47 -24.54
N ILE A 54 -16.95 -3.34 -24.88
CA ILE A 54 -15.62 -3.46 -24.25
C ILE A 54 -14.93 -2.09 -24.17
N LEU A 55 -14.90 -1.33 -25.27
CA LEU A 55 -14.24 -0.02 -25.32
C LEU A 55 -14.84 0.99 -24.33
N LEU A 56 -16.18 1.07 -24.21
CA LEU A 56 -16.82 2.02 -23.29
C LEU A 56 -16.53 1.68 -21.83
N ILE A 57 -16.52 0.39 -21.50
CA ILE A 57 -16.25 -0.09 -20.15
C ILE A 57 -14.77 0.12 -19.80
N GLU A 58 -13.87 -0.11 -20.76
CA GLU A 58 -12.44 0.15 -20.61
C GLU A 58 -12.15 1.62 -20.25
N TYR A 59 -12.71 2.56 -21.01
CA TYR A 59 -12.59 3.98 -20.73
C TYR A 59 -13.21 4.37 -19.37
N THR A 60 -14.34 3.77 -19.02
CA THR A 60 -15.02 4.03 -17.74
C THR A 60 -14.17 3.60 -16.55
N VAL A 61 -13.56 2.42 -16.60
CA VAL A 61 -12.68 1.90 -15.53
C VAL A 61 -11.46 2.81 -15.37
N ARG A 62 -10.82 3.19 -16.48
CA ARG A 62 -9.64 4.06 -16.45
C ARG A 62 -9.95 5.42 -15.80
N THR A 63 -11.06 6.04 -16.19
CA THR A 63 -11.50 7.32 -15.63
C THR A 63 -11.86 7.18 -14.15
N THR A 64 -12.54 6.10 -13.75
CA THR A 64 -12.92 5.86 -12.36
C THR A 64 -11.70 5.68 -11.46
N LEU A 65 -10.67 4.95 -11.91
CA LEU A 65 -9.43 4.77 -11.16
C LEU A 65 -8.72 6.11 -10.91
N VAL A 66 -8.64 6.98 -11.93
CA VAL A 66 -8.01 8.30 -11.78
C VAL A 66 -8.82 9.20 -10.85
N ILE A 67 -10.15 9.22 -11.00
CA ILE A 67 -11.03 10.01 -10.12
C ILE A 67 -10.88 9.55 -8.67
N PHE A 68 -10.85 8.25 -8.43
CA PHE A 68 -10.65 7.69 -7.09
C PHE A 68 -9.36 8.20 -6.44
N THR A 69 -8.24 8.21 -7.16
CA THR A 69 -6.97 8.74 -6.63
C THR A 69 -7.05 10.23 -6.29
N VAL A 70 -7.74 11.04 -7.11
CA VAL A 70 -7.93 12.47 -6.86
C VAL A 70 -8.82 12.71 -5.64
N VAL A 71 -9.89 11.93 -5.47
CA VAL A 71 -10.76 11.99 -4.30
C VAL A 71 -9.99 11.62 -3.02
N PHE A 72 -9.17 10.57 -3.07
CA PHE A 72 -8.30 10.19 -1.95
C PHE A 72 -7.31 11.31 -1.58
N ALA A 73 -6.72 11.96 -2.58
CA ALA A 73 -5.82 13.09 -2.35
C ALA A 73 -6.51 14.29 -1.67
N MET A 74 -7.82 14.48 -1.90
CA MET A 74 -8.59 15.56 -1.27
C MET A 74 -9.00 15.24 0.18
N ILE A 75 -9.25 13.96 0.50
CA ILE A 75 -9.77 13.54 1.81
C ILE A 75 -8.68 13.48 2.88
N ILE A 76 -7.41 13.28 2.50
CA ILE A 76 -6.33 12.98 3.46
C ILE A 76 -5.53 14.27 3.78
N PRO A 77 -5.76 14.93 4.93
CA PRO A 77 -4.99 16.11 5.35
C PRO A 77 -3.56 15.76 5.79
N HIS A 78 -3.32 14.53 6.28
CA HIS A 78 -2.03 14.09 6.85
C HIS A 78 -1.45 12.89 6.08
N LEU A 79 -0.78 13.16 4.96
CA LEU A 79 -0.25 12.11 4.06
C LEU A 79 0.85 11.24 4.70
N ASP A 80 1.70 11.81 5.56
CA ASP A 80 2.82 11.10 6.22
C ASP A 80 2.31 9.90 7.03
N LEU A 81 1.27 10.12 7.83
CA LEU A 81 0.66 9.10 8.65
C LEU A 81 -0.06 8.04 7.82
N PHE A 82 -0.80 8.47 6.79
CA PHE A 82 -1.52 7.57 5.91
C PHE A 82 -0.57 6.63 5.17
N ILE A 83 0.57 7.14 4.67
CA ILE A 83 1.60 6.32 4.00
C ILE A 83 2.16 5.28 4.97
N SER A 84 2.42 5.65 6.23
CA SER A 84 2.88 4.71 7.24
C SER A 84 1.83 3.64 7.58
N LEU A 85 0.56 4.03 7.70
CA LEU A 85 -0.56 3.12 7.96
C LEU A 85 -0.77 2.12 6.82
N VAL A 86 -0.92 2.61 5.59
CA VAL A 86 -1.15 1.77 4.41
C VAL A 86 0.07 0.88 4.15
N GLY A 87 1.28 1.41 4.32
CA GLY A 87 2.51 0.62 4.24
C GLY A 87 2.53 -0.53 5.25
N ALA A 88 2.20 -0.27 6.52
CA ALA A 88 2.11 -1.30 7.54
C ALA A 88 1.02 -2.34 7.24
N LEU A 89 -0.16 -1.90 6.78
CA LEU A 89 -1.29 -2.76 6.42
C LEU A 89 -0.96 -3.68 5.23
N CYS A 90 -0.45 -3.10 4.13
CA CYS A 90 -0.09 -3.84 2.93
C CYS A 90 1.09 -4.78 3.19
N LEU A 91 2.12 -4.33 3.91
CA LEU A 91 3.27 -5.18 4.25
C LEU A 91 2.87 -6.34 5.16
N SER A 92 2.03 -6.08 6.17
CA SER A 92 1.53 -7.15 7.06
C SER A 92 0.67 -8.16 6.30
N THR A 93 -0.22 -7.71 5.43
CA THR A 93 -1.17 -8.58 4.73
C THR A 93 -0.54 -9.31 3.54
N LEU A 94 0.11 -8.57 2.62
CA LEU A 94 0.70 -9.14 1.41
C LEU A 94 2.13 -9.65 1.65
N GLY A 95 2.94 -8.89 2.38
CA GLY A 95 4.36 -9.21 2.58
C GLY A 95 4.63 -10.30 3.61
N LEU A 96 3.81 -10.37 4.67
CA LEU A 96 4.02 -11.28 5.80
C LEU A 96 2.97 -12.39 5.88
N THR A 97 1.69 -12.05 5.74
CA THR A 97 0.60 -13.03 5.90
C THR A 97 0.53 -13.99 4.72
N PHE A 98 0.54 -13.49 3.47
CA PHE A 98 0.46 -14.35 2.27
C PHE A 98 1.52 -15.47 2.21
N PRO A 99 2.84 -15.22 2.38
CA PRO A 99 3.83 -16.31 2.38
C PRO A 99 3.68 -17.23 3.60
N SER A 100 3.30 -16.70 4.76
CA SER A 100 3.09 -17.49 5.97
C SER A 100 1.89 -18.44 5.83
N THR A 101 0.81 -17.96 5.23
CA THR A 101 -0.41 -18.73 4.96
C THR A 101 -0.15 -19.85 3.94
N ILE A 102 0.56 -19.56 2.84
CA ILE A 102 0.94 -20.59 1.85
C ILE A 102 1.84 -21.64 2.49
N HIS A 103 2.80 -21.23 3.32
CA HIS A 103 3.68 -22.16 4.02
C HIS A 103 2.90 -23.04 5.03
N LEU A 104 1.91 -22.46 5.72
CA LEU A 104 1.05 -23.21 6.65
C LEU A 104 0.21 -24.26 5.93
N PHE A 105 -0.40 -23.91 4.80
CA PHE A 105 -1.20 -24.87 4.01
C PHE A 105 -0.36 -25.97 3.35
N THR A 106 0.86 -25.67 2.91
CA THR A 106 1.74 -26.65 2.26
C THR A 106 2.38 -27.63 3.25
N HIS A 107 2.72 -27.21 4.47
CA HIS A 107 3.28 -28.09 5.50
C HIS A 107 2.24 -28.81 6.38
N TRP A 108 0.94 -28.56 6.18
CA TRP A 108 -0.13 -29.22 6.95
C TRP A 108 -0.17 -30.75 6.75
N TYR A 109 0.33 -31.24 5.61
CA TYR A 109 0.36 -32.66 5.27
C TYR A 109 1.67 -33.39 5.63
N ASP A 110 2.70 -32.68 6.10
CA ASP A 110 4.01 -33.28 6.37
C ASP A 110 4.18 -33.50 7.88
N GLU A 111 4.06 -34.75 8.32
CA GLU A 111 4.00 -35.17 9.73
C GLU A 111 5.42 -35.39 10.31
N SER A 112 6.28 -34.34 10.33
CA SER A 112 7.62 -34.40 10.95
C SER A 112 7.70 -33.54 12.23
N SER A 113 7.42 -34.19 13.35
CA SER A 113 6.97 -33.63 14.63
C SER A 113 7.81 -32.51 15.28
N ASN A 114 9.15 -32.46 15.11
CA ASN A 114 9.98 -31.50 15.88
C ASN A 114 10.49 -30.29 15.10
N LYS A 115 10.67 -30.38 13.77
CA LYS A 115 11.10 -29.24 12.95
C LYS A 115 9.90 -28.33 12.65
N ASN A 116 8.71 -28.90 12.47
CA ASN A 116 7.53 -28.15 12.07
C ASN A 116 7.03 -27.17 13.15
N PHE A 117 7.27 -27.47 14.43
CA PHE A 117 6.88 -26.59 15.54
C PHE A 117 7.69 -25.27 15.58
N LEU A 118 9.02 -25.34 15.42
CA LEU A 118 9.88 -24.15 15.36
C LEU A 118 9.55 -23.27 14.14
N TRP A 119 9.21 -23.88 13.01
CA TRP A 119 8.81 -23.16 11.81
C TRP A 119 7.43 -22.52 11.93
N SER A 120 6.49 -23.20 12.59
CA SER A 120 5.16 -22.66 12.91
C SER A 120 5.24 -21.48 13.87
N ILE A 121 6.12 -21.55 14.88
CA ILE A 121 6.39 -20.42 15.79
C ILE A 121 6.94 -19.22 15.02
N LYS A 122 7.89 -19.43 14.10
CA LYS A 122 8.46 -18.34 13.30
C LYS A 122 7.38 -17.64 12.46
N ASN A 123 6.47 -18.42 11.86
CA ASN A 123 5.30 -17.90 11.16
C ASN A 123 4.37 -17.10 12.09
N TYR A 124 4.11 -17.60 13.30
CA TYR A 124 3.30 -16.89 14.29
C TYR A 124 3.95 -15.57 14.75
N VAL A 125 5.27 -15.55 14.98
CA VAL A 125 6.01 -14.33 15.34
C VAL A 125 5.91 -13.27 14.24
N ILE A 126 5.96 -13.67 12.97
CA ILE A 126 5.80 -12.77 11.84
C ILE A 126 4.40 -12.14 11.83
N ILE A 127 3.35 -12.90 12.12
CA ILE A 127 1.97 -12.40 12.25
C ILE A 127 1.85 -11.42 13.43
N VAL A 128 2.47 -11.72 14.57
CA VAL A 128 2.47 -10.84 15.74
C VAL A 128 3.18 -9.52 15.44
N ILE A 129 4.32 -9.54 14.75
CA ILE A 129 5.03 -8.32 14.33
C ILE A 129 4.16 -7.49 13.39
N GLY A 130 3.47 -8.13 12.44
CA GLY A 130 2.51 -7.46 11.55
C GLY A 130 1.36 -6.79 12.33
N CYS A 131 0.81 -7.49 13.32
CA CYS A 131 -0.24 -6.95 14.18
C CYS A 131 0.25 -5.74 15.02
N LEU A 132 1.47 -5.81 15.57
CA LEU A 132 2.08 -4.69 16.27
C LEU A 132 2.28 -3.48 15.35
N ALA A 133 2.78 -3.69 14.13
CA ALA A 133 2.93 -2.61 13.14
C ALA A 133 1.58 -1.93 12.81
N LEU A 134 0.50 -2.71 12.73
CA LEU A 134 -0.85 -2.23 12.51
C LEU A 134 -1.37 -1.40 13.71
N VAL A 135 -1.14 -1.87 14.94
CA VAL A 135 -1.50 -1.13 16.16
C VAL A 135 -0.75 0.20 16.26
N PHE A 136 0.56 0.21 15.97
CA PHE A 136 1.36 1.44 15.95
C PHE A 136 0.89 2.42 14.87
N GLY A 137 0.55 1.94 13.66
CA GLY A 137 -0.01 2.77 12.59
C GLY A 137 -1.38 3.36 12.95
N THR A 138 -2.24 2.56 13.58
CA THR A 138 -3.61 2.96 13.96
C THR A 138 -3.59 3.98 15.11
N THR A 139 -2.74 3.77 16.12
CA THR A 139 -2.61 4.73 17.23
C THR A 139 -2.07 6.08 16.78
N LYS A 140 -1.19 6.11 15.78
CA LYS A 140 -0.77 7.37 15.16
C LYS A 140 -1.95 8.06 14.46
N SER A 141 -2.68 7.33 13.62
CA SER A 141 -3.79 7.90 12.83
C SER A 141 -4.91 8.45 13.71
N ILE A 142 -5.22 7.76 14.80
CA ILE A 142 -6.24 8.20 15.77
C ILE A 142 -5.78 9.46 16.52
N LYS A 143 -4.50 9.58 16.87
CA LYS A 143 -3.96 10.78 17.54
C LYS A 143 -4.08 12.02 16.66
N ASP A 144 -3.76 11.91 15.37
CA ASP A 144 -3.91 13.03 14.42
C ASP A 144 -5.37 13.44 14.24
N ILE A 145 -6.30 12.48 14.18
CA ILE A 145 -7.74 12.79 14.10
C ILE A 145 -8.22 13.51 15.36
N ILE A 146 -7.76 13.10 16.54
CA ILE A 146 -8.13 13.74 17.81
C ILE A 146 -7.49 15.12 17.98
N GLU A 147 -6.28 15.33 17.46
CA GLU A 147 -5.58 16.63 17.52
C GLU A 147 -6.09 17.63 16.47
N THR A 148 -6.73 17.14 15.40
CA THR A 148 -7.30 17.97 14.33
C THR A 148 -8.76 18.41 14.60
N VAL A 149 -9.45 17.76 15.56
CA VAL A 149 -10.80 18.15 16.05
C VAL A 149 -10.67 19.13 17.21
#